data_AF-A0A7W0QAM1-F1
#
_entry.id   AF-A0A7W0QAM1-F1
#
_cell.length_a   1.000
_cell.length_b   1.000
_cell.length_c   1.000
_cell.angle_alpha   90.00
_cell.angle_beta   90.00
_cell.angle_gamma   90.00
#
_symmetry.space_group_name_H-M   'P 1'
#
loop_
_entity.id
_entity.type
_entity.pdbx_description
1 polymer ?
#
loop_
_entity_poly.entity_id
_entity_poly.type
_entity_poly.pdbx_seq_one_letter_code
_entity_poly.pdbx_strand_id
1 'polypeptide(L)'
;MARKLVGPTAGMTPAKSTIDLPGFIRTLTANTDASRMSKVTKMLRADRFQLFSSVTDDHVTGVVKSQTDHSLLYACRLGTKGEFFCCTQNLNHCGGLRGALCKHILVLAIGLAQSGELDPTIANAWAKASRQAKPALDKDAATATFVRYKGAEAGELDWRPTETIPEDYYAL
;
A
#
# COMPACT_ATOMS: atom_id res chain seq x y z
N MET A 1 -24.19 23.99 -23.33
CA MET A 1 -24.38 22.86 -22.40
C MET A 1 -23.25 22.90 -21.39
N ALA A 2 -23.52 23.36 -20.16
CA ALA A 2 -22.51 23.57 -19.12
C ALA A 2 -22.16 22.24 -18.44
N ARG A 3 -20.88 21.86 -18.47
CA ARG A 3 -20.33 20.74 -17.67
C ARG A 3 -20.38 21.13 -16.20
N LYS A 4 -21.23 20.44 -15.44
CA LYS A 4 -21.32 20.56 -13.98
C LYS A 4 -20.04 19.95 -13.38
N LEU A 5 -19.13 20.80 -12.91
CA LEU A 5 -17.97 20.38 -12.12
C LEU A 5 -18.48 19.89 -10.77
N VAL A 6 -18.31 18.60 -10.51
CA VAL A 6 -18.55 18.00 -9.18
C VAL A 6 -17.29 18.28 -8.37
N GLY A 7 -17.38 19.16 -7.38
CA GLY A 7 -16.31 19.43 -6.42
C GLY A 7 -16.04 18.23 -5.52
N PRO A 8 -14.88 18.19 -4.84
CA PRO A 8 -14.51 17.07 -3.98
C PRO A 8 -15.48 17.00 -2.80
N THR A 9 -16.17 15.86 -2.68
CA THR A 9 -16.93 15.52 -1.47
C THR A 9 -15.96 15.42 -0.31
N ALA A 10 -16.19 16.27 0.72
CA ALA A 10 -15.48 16.25 1.99
C ALA A 10 -15.39 14.80 2.51
N GLY A 11 -14.17 14.35 2.77
CA GLY A 11 -13.87 13.01 3.25
C GLY A 11 -14.54 12.76 4.58
N MET A 12 -15.61 11.97 4.56
CA MET A 12 -16.11 11.28 5.74
C MET A 12 -15.05 10.26 6.11
N THR A 13 -14.32 10.48 7.21
CA THR A 13 -13.43 9.45 7.76
C THR A 13 -14.32 8.27 8.16
N PRO A 14 -14.22 7.10 7.50
CA PRO A 14 -14.97 5.95 7.94
C PRO A 14 -14.56 5.65 9.39
N ALA A 15 -15.55 5.41 10.26
CA ALA A 15 -15.28 4.91 11.59
C ALA A 15 -14.39 3.67 11.45
N LYS A 16 -13.30 3.62 12.21
CA LYS A 16 -12.31 2.52 12.21
C LYS A 16 -13.06 1.21 12.53
N SER A 17 -13.54 0.52 11.50
CA SER A 17 -14.20 -0.77 11.66
C SER A 17 -13.13 -1.73 12.16
N THR A 18 -13.34 -2.28 13.35
CA THR A 18 -12.35 -3.16 13.96
C THR A 18 -12.28 -4.44 13.13
N ILE A 19 -11.26 -4.55 12.28
CA ILE A 19 -11.04 -5.75 11.47
C ILE A 19 -10.52 -6.90 12.35
N ASP A 20 -10.81 -8.15 11.97
CA ASP A 20 -10.08 -9.31 12.49
C ASP A 20 -8.67 -9.33 11.89
N LEU A 21 -7.79 -8.49 12.45
CA LEU A 21 -6.42 -8.34 11.96
C LEU A 21 -5.63 -9.67 12.04
N PRO A 22 -5.69 -10.47 13.13
CA PRO A 22 -5.05 -11.78 13.16
C PRO A 22 -5.55 -12.74 12.06
N GLY A 23 -6.86 -12.80 11.83
CA GLY A 23 -7.44 -13.62 10.76
C GLY A 23 -7.05 -13.15 9.36
N PHE A 24 -7.03 -11.84 9.15
CA PHE A 24 -6.54 -11.23 7.92
C PHE A 24 -5.07 -11.58 7.65
N ILE A 25 -4.18 -11.39 8.63
CA ILE A 25 -2.74 -11.67 8.52
C ILE A 25 -2.48 -13.16 8.27
N ARG A 26 -3.22 -14.07 8.93
CA ARG A 26 -3.13 -15.51 8.70
C ARG A 26 -3.46 -15.85 7.24
N THR A 27 -4.54 -15.30 6.71
CA THR A 27 -4.97 -15.53 5.31
C THR A 27 -3.97 -14.92 4.32
N LEU A 28 -3.48 -13.71 4.59
CA LEU A 28 -2.50 -13.04 3.75
C LEU A 28 -1.18 -13.81 3.73
N THR A 29 -0.78 -14.39 4.86
CA THR A 29 0.40 -15.25 4.96
C THR A 29 0.26 -16.50 4.10
N ALA A 30 -0.91 -17.15 4.09
CA ALA A 30 -1.17 -18.32 3.23
C ALA A 30 -1.15 -17.97 1.73
N ASN A 31 -1.43 -16.71 1.37
CA ASN A 31 -1.40 -16.22 0.00
C ASN A 31 -0.05 -15.60 -0.40
N THR A 32 0.92 -15.56 0.50
CA THR A 32 2.23 -14.94 0.29
C THR A 32 3.33 -15.84 0.87
N ASP A 33 4.46 -15.25 1.31
CA ASP A 33 5.58 -15.98 1.89
C ASP A 33 5.70 -15.67 3.39
N ALA A 34 5.80 -16.70 4.22
CA ALA A 34 5.85 -16.57 5.67
C ALA A 34 7.07 -15.76 6.15
N SER A 35 8.22 -15.88 5.50
CA SER A 35 9.42 -15.12 5.87
C SER A 35 9.27 -13.63 5.57
N ARG A 36 8.56 -13.27 4.49
CA ARG A 36 8.20 -11.87 4.18
C ARG A 36 7.20 -11.34 5.19
N MET A 37 6.16 -12.11 5.52
CA MET A 37 5.15 -11.68 6.49
C MET A 37 5.73 -11.49 7.89
N SER A 38 6.62 -12.37 8.35
CA SER A 38 7.34 -12.19 9.62
C SER A 38 8.14 -10.88 9.66
N LYS A 39 8.80 -10.51 8.55
CA LYS A 39 9.51 -9.22 8.45
C LYS A 39 8.55 -8.04 8.47
N VAL A 40 7.43 -8.15 7.76
CA VAL A 40 6.41 -7.09 7.67
C VAL A 40 5.76 -6.84 9.03
N THR A 41 5.33 -7.89 9.75
CA THR A 41 4.75 -7.74 11.08
C THR A 41 5.77 -7.20 12.08
N LYS A 42 7.04 -7.62 12.00
CA LYS A 42 8.12 -7.02 12.81
C LYS A 42 8.30 -5.53 12.51
N MET A 43 8.29 -5.14 11.24
CA MET A 43 8.43 -3.74 10.82
C MET A 43 7.25 -2.90 11.32
N LEU A 44 6.02 -3.40 11.17
CA LEU A 44 4.80 -2.70 11.61
C LEU A 44 4.76 -2.51 13.14
N ARG A 45 5.28 -3.46 13.93
CA ARG A 45 5.40 -3.32 15.40
C ARG A 45 6.54 -2.40 15.84
N ALA A 46 7.52 -2.16 14.98
CA ALA A 46 8.72 -1.41 15.34
C ALA A 46 8.55 0.09 15.14
N ASP A 47 7.84 0.51 14.10
CA ASP A 47 7.75 1.93 13.74
C ASP A 47 6.50 2.24 12.90
N ARG A 48 6.19 3.54 12.81
CA ARG A 48 5.11 4.11 12.01
C ARG A 48 5.51 4.15 10.53
N PHE A 49 4.52 3.95 9.66
CA PHE A 49 4.64 4.18 8.25
C PHE A 49 3.67 5.27 7.82
N GLN A 50 4.14 6.20 7.01
CA GLN A 50 3.28 7.12 6.27
C GLN A 50 2.96 6.50 4.92
N LEU A 51 1.69 6.14 4.73
CA LEU A 51 1.17 5.50 3.53
C LEU A 51 0.40 6.53 2.72
N PHE A 52 1.05 7.14 1.73
CA PHE A 52 0.35 7.95 0.75
C PHE A 52 -0.29 7.00 -0.26
N SER A 53 -1.61 6.88 -0.24
CA SER A 53 -2.33 5.82 -0.96
C SER A 53 -3.44 6.37 -1.87
N SER A 54 -3.76 5.60 -2.90
CA SER A 54 -4.97 5.75 -3.69
C SER A 54 -5.53 4.35 -3.88
N VAL A 55 -6.74 4.12 -3.37
CA VAL A 55 -7.49 2.88 -3.57
C VAL A 55 -8.56 3.15 -4.61
N THR A 56 -8.62 2.31 -5.64
CA THR A 56 -9.71 2.27 -6.62
C THR A 56 -10.25 0.85 -6.71
N ASP A 57 -11.35 0.66 -7.44
CA ASP A 57 -11.93 -0.68 -7.64
C ASP A 57 -10.96 -1.66 -8.32
N ASP A 58 -10.04 -1.13 -9.14
CA ASP A 58 -9.11 -1.95 -9.93
C ASP A 58 -7.77 -2.21 -9.25
N HIS A 59 -7.32 -1.32 -8.37
CA HIS A 59 -6.00 -1.42 -7.77
C HIS A 59 -5.81 -0.49 -6.57
N VAL A 60 -4.75 -0.79 -5.81
CA VAL A 60 -4.16 0.14 -4.85
C VAL A 60 -2.79 0.58 -5.37
N THR A 61 -2.53 1.88 -5.31
CA THR A 61 -1.21 2.47 -5.53
C THR A 61 -0.82 3.31 -4.32
N GLY A 62 0.47 3.36 -3.98
CA GLY A 62 0.93 4.26 -2.94
C GLY A 62 2.43 4.43 -2.84
N VAL A 63 2.86 5.39 -2.02
CA VAL A 63 4.25 5.60 -1.62
C VAL A 63 4.44 5.08 -0.20
N VAL A 64 5.45 4.22 -0.03
CA VAL A 64 5.93 3.73 1.26
C VAL A 64 7.36 4.23 1.47
N LYS A 65 7.59 4.94 2.57
CA LYS A 65 8.94 5.37 2.96
C LYS A 65 9.73 4.20 3.56
N SER A 66 11.02 4.14 3.29
CA SER A 66 11.92 3.20 3.98
C SER A 66 12.08 3.59 5.44
N GLN A 67 12.07 2.59 6.34
CA GLN A 67 12.35 2.80 7.77
C GLN A 67 13.82 3.13 8.05
N THR A 68 14.74 2.59 7.23
CA THR A 68 16.19 2.71 7.49
C THR A 68 16.84 3.85 6.73
N ASP A 69 16.15 4.41 5.74
CA ASP A 69 16.64 5.50 4.91
C ASP A 69 15.47 6.40 4.53
N HIS A 70 15.27 7.48 5.29
CA HIS A 70 14.13 8.39 5.09
C HIS A 70 14.14 9.11 3.73
N SER A 71 15.28 9.11 3.02
CA SER A 71 15.35 9.65 1.66
C SER A 71 14.82 8.66 0.62
N LEU A 72 14.71 7.37 0.96
CA LEU A 72 14.32 6.31 0.03
C LEU A 72 12.82 6.06 0.04
N LEU A 73 12.20 6.34 -1.10
CA LEU A 73 10.78 6.18 -1.35
C LEU A 73 10.50 5.01 -2.30
N TYR A 74 9.42 4.29 -2.03
CA TYR A 74 8.94 3.21 -2.89
C TYR A 74 7.53 3.46 -3.40
N ALA A 75 7.37 3.58 -4.72
CA ALA A 75 6.07 3.50 -5.35
C ALA A 75 5.68 2.02 -5.45
N CYS A 76 4.49 1.70 -4.94
CA CYS A 76 3.97 0.35 -4.83
C CYS A 76 2.60 0.29 -5.51
N ARG A 77 2.32 -0.81 -6.21
CA ARG A 77 1.00 -1.09 -6.78
C ARG A 77 0.64 -2.56 -6.63
N LEU A 78 -0.64 -2.82 -6.37
CA LEU A 78 -1.27 -4.14 -6.42
C LEU A 78 -2.66 -4.00 -7.03
N GLY A 79 -2.94 -4.76 -8.09
CA GLY A 79 -4.22 -4.72 -8.80
C GLY A 79 -5.06 -5.98 -8.66
N THR A 80 -6.30 -5.88 -9.13
CA THR A 80 -7.34 -6.92 -9.02
C THR A 80 -6.98 -8.24 -9.67
N LYS A 81 -6.22 -8.22 -10.77
CA LYS A 81 -5.78 -9.43 -11.48
C LYS A 81 -4.43 -9.94 -10.95
N GLY A 82 -3.95 -9.36 -9.86
CA GLY A 82 -2.68 -9.69 -9.26
C GLY A 82 -1.49 -9.02 -9.94
N GLU A 83 -1.68 -8.03 -10.80
CA GLU A 83 -0.60 -7.21 -11.32
C GLU A 83 0.04 -6.38 -10.19
N PHE A 84 1.38 -6.35 -10.14
CA PHE A 84 2.07 -5.60 -9.09
C PHE A 84 3.43 -5.07 -9.54
N PHE A 85 3.82 -3.95 -8.93
CA PHE A 85 5.19 -3.47 -8.98
C PHE A 85 5.57 -2.77 -7.68
N CYS A 86 6.87 -2.70 -7.44
CA CYS A 86 7.45 -1.84 -6.44
C CYS A 86 8.80 -1.33 -6.98
N CYS A 87 8.99 -0.02 -6.98
CA CYS A 87 10.25 0.58 -7.45
C CYS A 87 10.64 1.79 -6.60
N THR A 88 11.92 2.09 -6.63
CA THR A 88 12.46 3.33 -6.04
C THR A 88 12.09 4.54 -6.90
N GLN A 89 12.32 5.74 -6.38
CA GLN A 89 12.16 7.02 -7.10
C GLN A 89 12.99 7.15 -8.39
N ASN A 90 14.05 6.35 -8.54
CA ASN A 90 14.82 6.26 -9.79
C ASN A 90 14.31 5.14 -10.73
N LEU A 91 13.09 4.65 -10.51
CA LEU A 91 12.43 3.58 -11.26
C LEU A 91 13.18 2.23 -11.25
N ASN A 92 14.12 2.04 -10.33
CA ASN A 92 14.75 0.74 -10.11
C ASN A 92 13.81 -0.18 -9.35
N HIS A 93 13.63 -1.41 -9.81
CA HIS A 93 12.86 -2.43 -9.12
C HIS A 93 13.31 -2.60 -7.67
N CYS A 94 12.36 -2.76 -6.76
CA CYS A 94 12.65 -3.14 -5.39
C CYS A 94 13.29 -4.54 -5.37
N GLY A 95 14.49 -4.64 -4.79
CA GLY A 95 15.22 -5.91 -4.67
C GLY A 95 14.48 -7.00 -3.86
N GLY A 96 13.42 -6.63 -3.14
CA GLY A 96 12.55 -7.55 -2.41
C GLY A 96 11.44 -8.22 -3.23
N LEU A 97 11.21 -7.81 -4.49
CA LEU A 97 10.16 -8.39 -5.33
C LEU A 97 10.45 -9.88 -5.58
N ARG A 98 11.58 -10.22 -6.23
CA ARG A 98 11.99 -11.62 -6.48
C ARG A 98 10.82 -12.55 -6.90
N GLY A 99 9.98 -12.06 -7.82
CA GLY A 99 8.82 -12.81 -8.34
C GLY A 99 7.56 -12.80 -7.48
N ALA A 100 7.49 -12.08 -6.36
CA ALA A 100 6.31 -12.00 -5.49
C ALA A 100 6.17 -10.62 -4.84
N LEU A 101 5.10 -10.40 -4.09
CA LEU A 101 4.89 -9.15 -3.34
C LEU A 101 6.06 -8.89 -2.38
N CYS A 102 6.64 -7.70 -2.49
CA CYS A 102 7.70 -7.27 -1.57
C CYS A 102 7.10 -6.76 -0.25
N LYS A 103 7.96 -6.55 0.75
CA LYS A 103 7.55 -6.03 2.06
C LYS A 103 6.81 -4.69 1.99
N HIS A 104 7.13 -3.81 1.03
CA HIS A 104 6.48 -2.50 0.92
C HIS A 104 5.03 -2.62 0.43
N ILE A 105 4.76 -3.51 -0.54
CA ILE A 105 3.39 -3.77 -1.00
C ILE A 105 2.57 -4.38 0.15
N LEU A 106 3.16 -5.29 0.93
CA LEU A 106 2.50 -5.91 2.08
C LEU A 106 2.20 -4.90 3.20
N VAL A 107 3.17 -4.04 3.54
CA VAL A 107 2.97 -2.94 4.50
C VAL A 107 1.84 -2.01 4.03
N LEU A 108 1.82 -1.63 2.76
CA LEU A 108 0.76 -0.80 2.19
C LEU A 108 -0.61 -1.47 2.32
N ALA A 109 -0.75 -2.72 1.89
CA ALA A 109 -2.02 -3.44 1.95
C ALA A 109 -2.50 -3.64 3.39
N ILE A 110 -1.61 -3.99 4.32
CA ILE A 110 -1.96 -4.20 5.73
C ILE A 110 -2.33 -2.89 6.43
N GLY A 111 -1.58 -1.82 6.19
CA GLY A 111 -1.87 -0.52 6.78
C GLY A 111 -3.22 0.03 6.31
N LEU A 112 -3.52 -0.07 5.02
CA LEU A 112 -4.81 0.36 4.47
C LEU A 112 -5.98 -0.52 4.90
N ALA A 113 -5.74 -1.82 5.08
CA ALA A 113 -6.75 -2.70 5.66
C ALA A 113 -7.05 -2.33 7.11
N GLN A 114 -6.01 -2.09 7.91
CA GLN A 114 -6.15 -1.69 9.30
C GLN A 114 -6.77 -0.30 9.48
N SER A 115 -6.58 0.62 8.52
CA SER A 115 -7.22 1.95 8.53
C SER A 115 -8.65 1.93 8.01
N GLY A 116 -9.10 0.84 7.41
CA GLY A 116 -10.43 0.71 6.81
C GLY A 116 -10.54 1.30 5.39
N GLU A 117 -9.42 1.64 4.74
CA GLU A 117 -9.39 2.15 3.36
C GLU A 117 -9.38 1.06 2.29
N LEU A 118 -8.92 -0.14 2.65
CA LEU A 118 -8.91 -1.31 1.76
C LEU A 118 -9.60 -2.48 2.46
N ASP A 119 -10.61 -3.08 1.83
CA ASP A 119 -11.27 -4.24 2.42
C ASP A 119 -10.27 -5.42 2.58
N PRO A 120 -10.17 -6.05 3.77
CA PRO A 120 -9.24 -7.16 4.02
C PRO A 120 -9.45 -8.39 3.12
N THR A 121 -10.69 -8.63 2.69
CA THR A 121 -11.05 -9.73 1.78
C THR A 121 -10.56 -9.41 0.36
N ILE A 122 -10.74 -8.16 -0.08
CA ILE A 122 -10.22 -7.67 -1.37
C ILE A 122 -8.69 -7.75 -1.38
N ALA A 123 -8.02 -7.25 -0.34
CA ALA A 123 -6.55 -7.31 -0.23
C ALA A 123 -6.04 -8.76 -0.32
N ASN A 124 -6.70 -9.71 0.35
CA ASN A 124 -6.36 -11.12 0.27
C ASN A 124 -6.61 -11.71 -1.12
N ALA A 125 -7.71 -11.36 -1.78
CA ALA A 125 -8.00 -11.81 -3.13
C ALA A 125 -6.93 -11.34 -4.13
N TRP A 126 -6.54 -10.08 -4.06
CA TRP A 126 -5.49 -9.52 -4.93
C TRP A 126 -4.13 -10.13 -4.63
N ALA A 127 -3.78 -10.34 -3.36
CA ALA A 127 -2.57 -11.04 -2.97
C ALA A 127 -2.54 -12.49 -3.49
N LYS A 128 -3.66 -13.21 -3.41
CA LYS A 128 -3.79 -14.56 -3.97
C LYS A 128 -3.60 -14.55 -5.49
N ALA A 129 -4.24 -13.61 -6.20
CA ALA A 129 -4.09 -13.47 -7.65
C ALA A 129 -2.64 -13.19 -8.05
N SER A 130 -1.91 -12.38 -7.27
CA SER A 130 -0.51 -12.02 -7.55
C SER A 130 0.45 -13.20 -7.60
N ARG A 131 0.08 -14.35 -7.00
CA ARG A 131 0.88 -15.59 -7.05
C ARG A 131 1.03 -16.14 -8.47
N GLN A 132 0.12 -15.77 -9.38
CA GLN A 132 0.15 -16.18 -10.79
C GLN A 132 0.78 -15.12 -11.70
N ALA A 133 1.21 -13.99 -11.14
CA ALA A 133 1.78 -12.87 -11.88
C ALA A 133 3.26 -12.69 -11.57
N LYS A 134 3.99 -12.12 -12.53
CA LYS A 134 5.35 -11.62 -12.31
C LYS A 134 5.31 -10.11 -12.07
N PRO A 135 6.23 -9.55 -11.27
CA PRO A 135 6.33 -8.11 -11.13
C PRO A 135 6.62 -7.46 -12.48
N ALA A 136 5.83 -6.45 -12.84
CA ALA A 136 5.99 -5.71 -14.09
C ALA A 136 5.91 -4.21 -13.79
N LEU A 137 7.03 -3.51 -13.96
CA LEU A 137 7.08 -2.07 -13.69
C LEU A 137 6.32 -1.30 -14.77
N ASP A 138 5.26 -0.63 -14.36
CA ASP A 138 4.62 0.44 -15.11
C ASP A 138 5.30 1.76 -14.72
N LYS A 139 6.16 2.27 -15.61
CA LYS A 139 6.95 3.48 -15.35
C LYS A 139 6.09 4.74 -15.28
N ASP A 140 4.99 4.78 -16.04
CA ASP A 140 4.12 5.95 -16.09
C ASP A 140 3.30 6.02 -14.80
N ALA A 141 2.74 4.89 -14.36
CA ALA A 141 2.03 4.81 -13.08
C ALA A 141 2.97 5.11 -11.89
N ALA A 142 4.19 4.57 -11.90
CA ALA A 142 5.18 4.85 -10.86
C ALA A 142 5.56 6.33 -10.82
N THR A 143 5.85 6.94 -11.97
CA THR A 143 6.21 8.36 -12.08
C THR A 143 5.07 9.25 -11.62
N ALA A 144 3.83 8.98 -12.07
CA ALA A 144 2.65 9.72 -11.64
C ALA A 144 2.46 9.66 -10.11
N THR A 145 2.75 8.51 -9.50
CA THR A 145 2.69 8.33 -8.04
C THR A 145 3.71 9.20 -7.32
N PHE A 146 4.96 9.25 -7.81
CA PHE A 146 6.00 10.09 -7.21
C PHE A 146 5.74 11.58 -7.43
N VAL A 147 5.25 11.99 -8.60
CA VAL A 147 4.87 13.38 -8.87
C VAL A 147 3.76 13.82 -7.92
N ARG A 148 2.72 12.99 -7.74
CA ARG A 148 1.64 13.27 -6.78
C ARG A 148 2.17 13.39 -5.36
N TYR A 149 3.10 12.51 -4.95
CA TYR A 149 3.71 12.57 -3.62
C TYR A 149 4.52 13.85 -3.43
N LYS A 150 5.28 14.28 -4.45
CA LYS A 150 6.05 15.52 -4.39
C LYS A 150 5.15 16.76 -4.36
N GLY A 151 4.04 16.76 -5.09
CA GLY A 151 3.02 17.81 -4.96
C GLY A 151 2.42 17.87 -3.54
N ALA A 152 2.21 16.72 -2.91
CA ALA A 152 1.74 16.67 -1.52
C ALA A 152 2.79 17.18 -0.53
N GLU A 153 4.06 16.78 -0.71
CA GLU A 153 5.18 17.24 0.12
C GLU A 153 5.43 18.76 -0.03
N ALA A 154 5.21 19.32 -1.22
CA ALA A 154 5.30 20.74 -1.50
C ALA A 154 4.06 21.55 -1.03
N GLY A 155 3.01 20.89 -0.54
CA GLY A 155 1.75 21.54 -0.16
C GLY A 155 0.89 22.00 -1.34
N GLU A 156 1.24 21.59 -2.57
CA GLU A 156 0.49 21.88 -3.80
C GLU A 156 -0.75 21.00 -3.95
N LEU A 157 -0.78 19.86 -3.24
CA LEU A 157 -1.84 18.86 -3.33
C LEU A 157 -2.21 18.34 -1.93
N ASP A 158 -3.48 18.41 -1.55
CA ASP A 158 -3.95 17.82 -0.29
C ASP A 158 -4.10 16.30 -0.42
N TRP A 159 -2.99 15.58 -0.23
CA TRP A 159 -2.95 14.13 -0.17
C TRP A 159 -2.23 13.72 1.09
N ARG A 160 -3.01 13.41 2.12
CA ARG A 160 -2.49 13.11 3.45
C ARG A 160 -2.18 11.62 3.56
N PRO A 161 -1.10 11.24 4.24
CA PRO A 161 -0.80 9.84 4.47
C PRO A 161 -1.74 9.25 5.50
N THR A 162 -2.01 7.97 5.33
CA THR A 162 -2.50 7.11 6.40
C THR A 162 -1.32 6.64 7.23
N GLU A 163 -1.39 6.83 8.55
CA GLU A 163 -0.32 6.40 9.44
C GLU A 163 -0.62 5.04 10.06
N THR A 164 0.33 4.11 9.95
CA THR A 164 0.27 2.87 10.74
C THR A 164 0.69 3.15 12.17
N ILE A 165 0.00 2.56 13.14
CA ILE A 165 0.27 2.72 14.56
C ILE A 165 0.84 1.39 15.09
N PRO A 166 2.09 1.33 15.58
CA PRO A 166 2.71 0.08 16.02
C PRO A 166 1.88 -0.77 16.97
N GLU A 167 1.18 -0.10 17.88
CA GLU A 167 0.31 -0.69 18.90
C GLU A 167 -0.84 -1.50 18.30
N ASP A 168 -1.32 -1.14 17.11
CA ASP A 168 -2.36 -1.89 16.38
C ASP A 168 -1.89 -3.31 16.00
N TYR A 169 -0.57 -3.56 16.02
CA TYR A 169 0.06 -4.80 15.56
C TYR A 169 0.68 -5.65 16.66
N TYR A 170 0.60 -5.25 17.94
CA TYR A 170 1.24 -5.97 19.05
C TYR A 170 0.62 -7.34 19.33
N ALA A 171 -0.66 -7.53 19.02
CA ALA A 171 -1.38 -8.79 19.19
C ALA A 171 -1.17 -9.81 18.06
N LEU A 172 -0.33 -9.49 17.06
CA LEU A 172 0.00 -10.37 15.92
C LEU A 172 1.09 -11.40 16.21
#